data_AF-A0A352Z8J1-F1
#
_entry.id   AF-A0A352Z8J1-F1
#
_cell.length_a   1.000
_cell.length_b   1.000
_cell.length_c   1.000
_cell.angle_alpha   90.00
_cell.angle_beta   90.00
_cell.angle_gamma   90.00
#
_symmetry.space_group_name_H-M   'P 1'
#
loop_
_entity.id
_entity.type
_entity.pdbx_description
1 polymer ?
#
loop_
_entity_poly.entity_id
_entity_poly.type
_entity_poly.pdbx_seq_one_letter_code
_entity_poly.pdbx_strand_id
1 'polypeptide(L)'
;MTGRPRLWFTSALYRRNRLRHDSKPEQVPTYQSLFPVQTTQTTSYIEEASHIYDNLQICKYIKKWVSEDDLVWTRDAEGQYYLARVTSGWEYWTTHEAIDLDIDVANIFRCDIKNVDIDAVPGKVVSCFRATRTIQEIADEKAREYSKKLWNMLSNKEFYQIDKSKYSDIFMMLDAEETEDLLFLYLQSLGWHVVPHSRKRDTMSFEYLLVNPVSGERALSQVKTGGVTLNRDDYAHYPYKIFLFQSNDRYAGGSARNVVCVSRGDLLTFLNKSLDWIPKSFKAKVELINK
;
A
#
# COMPACT_ATOMS: atom_id res chain seq x y z
N MET A 1 26.68 -2.01 -6.56
CA MET A 1 25.85 -2.94 -5.76
C MET A 1 24.60 -3.21 -6.58
N THR A 2 24.46 -4.41 -7.12
CA THR A 2 23.46 -4.79 -8.14
C THR A 2 22.25 -5.49 -7.51
N GLY A 3 21.51 -4.77 -6.66
CA GLY A 3 20.22 -5.22 -6.12
C GLY A 3 19.06 -4.67 -6.94
N ARG A 4 17.96 -5.43 -7.08
CA ARG A 4 16.70 -4.88 -7.62
C ARG A 4 16.22 -3.77 -6.66
N PRO A 5 15.76 -2.60 -7.16
CA PRO A 5 15.20 -1.54 -6.30
C PRO A 5 14.09 -2.05 -5.39
N ARG A 6 14.11 -1.65 -4.13
CA ARG A 6 13.10 -2.02 -3.13
C ARG A 6 11.96 -1.02 -3.12
N LEU A 7 10.85 -1.44 -2.50
CA LEU A 7 9.68 -0.61 -2.28
C LEU A 7 9.47 -0.42 -0.78
N TRP A 8 9.27 0.81 -0.36
CA TRP A 8 9.08 1.20 1.04
C TRP A 8 7.78 1.99 1.20
N PHE A 9 7.26 2.07 2.43
CA PHE A 9 6.35 3.14 2.83
C PHE A 9 6.88 3.87 4.05
N THR A 10 6.54 5.16 4.16
CA THR A 10 6.81 5.96 5.35
C THR A 10 5.61 6.83 5.73
N SER A 11 5.20 6.75 7.00
CA SER A 11 4.16 7.61 7.60
C SER A 11 4.74 8.91 8.18
N ALA A 12 6.03 9.16 7.97
CA ALA A 12 6.82 10.17 8.66
C ALA A 12 6.94 11.52 7.94
N LEU A 13 6.08 11.83 6.96
CA LEU A 13 5.98 13.21 6.48
C LEU A 13 5.44 14.07 7.62
N TYR A 14 6.38 14.66 8.35
CA TYR A 14 6.21 15.75 9.31
C TYR A 14 4.92 15.67 10.14
N ARG A 15 4.88 14.75 11.13
CA ARG A 15 4.00 14.99 12.27
C ARG A 15 4.60 16.15 13.04
N ARG A 16 4.03 17.35 12.89
CA ARG A 16 4.15 18.40 13.92
C ARG A 16 3.75 17.73 15.24
N ASN A 17 4.72 17.30 16.03
CA ASN A 17 4.46 16.97 17.41
C ASN A 17 3.99 18.29 18.03
N ARG A 18 2.69 18.41 18.29
CA ARG A 18 2.25 19.22 19.43
C ARG A 18 2.83 18.52 20.65
N LEU A 19 4.09 18.81 20.96
CA LEU A 19 4.65 18.49 22.25
C LEU A 19 3.71 19.16 23.26
N ARG A 20 3.15 18.32 24.13
CA ARG A 20 2.43 18.75 25.32
C ARG A 20 3.40 19.63 26.10
N HIS A 21 3.26 20.94 25.99
CA HIS A 21 3.69 21.85 27.04
C HIS A 21 2.80 21.58 28.25
N ASP A 22 3.21 20.61 29.06
CA ASP A 22 2.89 20.52 30.48
C ASP A 22 3.73 19.38 31.07
N SER A 23 5.02 19.65 31.34
CA SER A 23 5.66 19.42 32.64
C SER A 23 7.19 19.60 32.60
N LYS A 24 7.64 20.61 33.37
CA LYS A 24 8.97 20.87 33.98
C LYS A 24 10.21 21.14 33.09
N PRO A 25 11.00 22.18 33.42
CA PRO A 25 12.27 22.46 32.77
C PRO A 25 13.39 21.66 33.44
N GLU A 26 13.69 20.47 32.93
CA GLU A 26 15.04 19.94 33.07
C GLU A 26 15.85 20.43 31.87
N GLN A 27 17.03 20.99 32.14
CA GLN A 27 17.99 21.43 31.12
C GLN A 27 18.46 20.22 30.32
N VAL A 28 17.69 19.81 29.32
CA VAL A 28 18.17 18.91 28.27
C VAL A 28 19.22 19.71 27.49
N PRO A 29 20.47 19.23 27.33
CA PRO A 29 21.46 19.91 26.53
C PRO A 29 20.89 20.18 25.13
N THR A 30 20.95 21.43 24.68
CA THR A 30 20.57 21.78 23.31
C THR A 30 21.39 20.93 22.33
N TYR A 31 20.73 20.28 21.36
CA TYR A 31 21.34 19.35 20.37
C TYR A 31 22.65 19.84 19.73
N GLN A 32 22.86 21.17 19.65
CA GLN A 32 24.12 21.81 19.23
C GLN A 32 25.36 21.40 20.03
N SER A 33 25.24 21.05 21.32
CA SER A 33 26.40 20.71 22.15
C SER A 33 26.92 19.27 21.93
N LEU A 34 26.16 18.44 21.21
CA LEU A 34 26.49 17.04 20.96
C LEU A 34 27.09 16.86 19.56
N PHE A 35 26.55 17.52 18.52
CA PHE A 35 26.91 17.23 17.12
C PHE A 35 27.33 18.47 16.29
N PRO A 36 28.58 18.95 16.40
CA PRO A 36 29.02 20.18 15.73
C PRO A 36 29.34 20.04 14.23
N VAL A 37 29.32 18.83 13.65
CA VAL A 37 29.74 18.58 12.26
C VAL A 37 28.75 17.66 11.52
N GLN A 38 28.40 18.03 10.28
CA GLN A 38 27.63 17.17 9.38
C GLN A 38 28.43 15.90 9.11
N THR A 39 27.89 14.73 9.48
CA THR A 39 28.60 13.46 9.41
C THR A 39 27.87 12.44 8.56
N THR A 40 28.61 11.79 7.67
CA THR A 40 28.19 10.56 6.97
C THR A 40 28.63 9.31 7.75
N GLN A 41 29.39 9.48 8.83
CA GLN A 41 29.91 8.40 9.66
C GLN A 41 28.97 8.10 10.83
N THR A 42 28.16 7.06 10.65
CA THR A 42 27.09 6.63 11.57
C THR A 42 27.58 6.15 12.93
N THR A 43 28.85 5.77 13.07
CA THR A 43 29.39 5.25 14.33
C THR A 43 29.33 6.32 15.42
N SER A 44 29.78 7.56 15.13
CA SER A 44 29.70 8.69 16.07
C SER A 44 28.24 9.05 16.41
N TYR A 45 27.33 9.06 15.43
CA TYR A 45 25.91 9.33 15.72
C TYR A 45 25.27 8.26 16.62
N ILE A 46 25.43 6.97 16.31
CA ILE A 46 24.80 5.89 17.08
C ILE A 46 25.36 5.83 18.49
N GLU A 47 26.67 6.05 18.66
CA GLU A 47 27.31 6.11 19.97
C GLU A 47 26.72 7.24 20.80
N GLU A 48 26.71 8.47 20.28
CA GLU A 48 26.20 9.63 21.01
C GLU A 48 24.70 9.55 21.28
N ALA A 49 23.89 9.14 20.30
CA ALA A 49 22.45 8.99 20.47
C ALA A 49 22.08 7.85 21.44
N SER A 50 22.96 6.84 21.61
CA SER A 50 22.70 5.71 22.52
C SER A 50 22.78 6.11 23.99
N HIS A 51 23.37 7.26 24.30
CA HIS A 51 23.38 7.83 25.65
C HIS A 51 22.06 8.50 26.04
N ILE A 52 21.20 8.80 25.07
CA ILE A 52 19.95 9.57 25.26
C ILE A 52 18.72 8.72 24.93
N TYR A 53 18.82 7.83 23.94
CA TYR A 53 17.69 7.06 23.42
C TYR A 53 17.92 5.56 23.51
N ASP A 54 16.98 4.86 24.12
CA ASP A 54 17.03 3.40 24.29
C ASP A 54 16.79 2.63 22.97
N ASN A 55 16.18 3.25 21.95
CA ASN A 55 15.76 2.57 20.73
C ASN A 55 16.17 3.29 19.43
N LEU A 56 17.37 2.99 18.96
CA LEU A 56 17.92 3.48 17.69
C LEU A 56 17.71 2.51 16.50
N GLN A 57 16.83 1.52 16.64
CA GLN A 57 16.66 0.47 15.62
C GLN A 57 16.18 1.03 14.28
N ILE A 58 15.33 2.06 14.30
CA ILE A 58 14.81 2.68 13.07
C ILE A 58 15.93 3.33 12.26
N CYS A 59 16.85 4.06 12.92
CA CYS A 59 17.98 4.71 12.26
C CYS A 59 18.93 3.67 11.63
N LYS A 60 19.23 2.61 12.38
CA LYS A 60 20.03 1.48 11.88
C LYS A 60 19.36 0.77 10.70
N TYR A 61 18.03 0.64 10.74
CA TYR A 61 17.25 -0.02 9.72
C TYR A 61 17.21 0.78 8.41
N ILE A 62 16.95 2.09 8.47
CA ILE A 62 16.96 2.99 7.30
C ILE A 62 18.31 2.94 6.61
N LYS A 63 19.40 3.21 7.36
CA LYS A 63 20.76 3.20 6.80
C LYS A 63 21.10 1.87 6.14
N LYS A 64 20.75 0.76 6.80
CA LYS A 64 21.14 -0.57 6.33
C LYS A 64 20.43 -0.97 5.04
N TRP A 65 19.20 -0.51 4.84
CA TRP A 65 18.31 -1.11 3.86
C TRP A 65 17.79 -0.18 2.78
N VAL A 66 17.66 1.12 3.04
CA VAL A 66 17.25 2.09 2.02
C VAL A 66 18.47 2.44 1.18
N SER A 67 18.33 2.34 -0.13
CA SER A 67 19.42 2.58 -1.09
C SER A 67 18.97 3.49 -2.22
N GLU A 68 19.92 4.06 -2.96
CA GLU A 68 19.63 4.80 -4.19
C GLU A 68 18.79 3.95 -5.15
N ASP A 69 17.90 4.64 -5.86
CA ASP A 69 16.88 4.09 -6.76
C ASP A 69 15.75 3.29 -6.09
N ASP A 70 15.74 3.11 -4.77
CA ASP A 70 14.55 2.61 -4.08
C ASP A 70 13.36 3.55 -4.27
N LEU A 71 12.15 2.98 -4.23
CA LEU A 71 10.90 3.72 -4.25
C LEU A 71 10.27 3.77 -2.87
N VAL A 72 9.73 4.92 -2.47
CA VAL A 72 9.11 5.14 -1.17
C VAL A 72 7.74 5.77 -1.36
N TRP A 73 6.69 5.08 -0.93
CA TRP A 73 5.36 5.64 -0.79
C TRP A 73 5.25 6.44 0.50
N THR A 74 4.62 7.59 0.43
CA THR A 74 4.30 8.39 1.62
C THR A 74 2.99 9.15 1.43
N ARG A 75 2.49 9.74 2.51
CA ARG A 75 1.32 10.63 2.48
C ARG A 75 1.50 11.73 3.52
N ASP A 76 0.98 12.91 3.24
CA ASP A 76 0.97 14.02 4.19
C ASP A 76 -0.15 13.91 5.24
N ALA A 77 -0.29 14.92 6.09
CA ALA A 77 -1.29 14.96 7.14
C ALA A 77 -2.72 15.14 6.58
N GLU A 78 -2.83 15.74 5.41
CA GLU A 78 -4.06 15.96 4.65
C GLU A 78 -4.51 14.71 3.89
N GLY A 79 -3.63 13.71 3.75
CA GLY A 79 -3.91 12.42 3.12
C GLY A 79 -3.53 12.35 1.63
N GLN A 80 -2.85 13.36 1.09
CA GLN A 80 -2.31 13.34 -0.26
C GLN A 80 -1.17 12.34 -0.35
N TYR A 81 -1.20 11.48 -1.37
CA TYR A 81 -0.17 10.46 -1.59
C TYR A 81 0.97 10.98 -2.47
N TYR A 82 2.15 10.46 -2.19
CA TYR A 82 3.36 10.73 -2.95
C TYR A 82 4.12 9.42 -3.19
N LEU A 83 4.77 9.37 -4.34
CA LEU A 83 5.78 8.37 -4.64
C LEU A 83 7.11 9.11 -4.76
N ALA A 84 8.13 8.60 -4.08
CA ALA A 84 9.46 9.19 -4.05
C ALA A 84 10.51 8.19 -4.56
N ARG A 85 11.49 8.66 -5.32
CA ARG A 85 12.69 7.89 -5.69
C ARG A 85 13.87 8.38 -4.88
N VAL A 86 14.56 7.47 -4.22
CA VAL A 86 15.76 7.77 -3.44
C VAL A 86 16.92 8.14 -4.37
N THR A 87 17.58 9.26 -4.09
CA THR A 87 18.68 9.82 -4.90
C THR A 87 19.99 9.95 -4.12
N SER A 88 20.02 9.55 -2.85
CA SER A 88 21.24 9.53 -2.04
C SER A 88 21.24 8.37 -1.05
N GLY A 89 22.42 8.07 -0.49
CA GLY A 89 22.53 7.30 0.74
C GLY A 89 21.99 8.05 1.97
N TRP A 90 22.03 7.36 3.11
CA TRP A 90 21.73 7.92 4.43
C TRP A 90 22.71 9.02 4.82
N GLU A 91 22.19 10.11 5.37
CA GLU A 91 22.97 11.18 5.99
C GLU A 91 22.32 11.67 7.29
N TYR A 92 23.14 12.23 8.18
CA TYR A 92 22.66 12.94 9.35
C TYR A 92 22.65 14.45 9.07
N TRP A 93 21.47 15.06 9.07
CA TRP A 93 21.25 16.43 8.63
C TRP A 93 21.23 17.40 9.80
N THR A 94 22.41 17.90 10.18
CA THR A 94 22.64 18.83 11.31
C THR A 94 22.92 20.27 10.88
N THR A 95 22.44 20.65 9.70
CA THR A 95 22.64 22.02 9.20
C THR A 95 21.89 23.05 10.04
N HIS A 96 22.29 24.32 9.96
CA HIS A 96 21.54 25.42 10.61
C HIS A 96 20.08 25.44 10.17
N GLU A 97 19.82 25.17 8.88
CA GLU A 97 18.47 25.02 8.34
C GLU A 97 17.66 23.92 9.06
N ALA A 98 18.29 22.77 9.36
CA ALA A 98 17.61 21.69 10.08
C ALA A 98 17.26 22.08 11.53
N ILE A 99 18.07 22.93 12.15
CA ILE A 99 17.82 23.48 13.49
C ILE A 99 16.69 24.51 13.43
N ASP A 100 16.73 25.43 12.46
CA ASP A 100 15.71 26.45 12.25
C ASP A 100 14.33 25.85 11.94
N LEU A 101 14.33 24.70 11.25
CA LEU A 101 13.13 23.92 10.93
C LEU A 101 12.70 22.96 12.06
N ASP A 102 13.35 23.00 13.22
CA ASP A 102 13.04 22.19 14.41
C ASP A 102 12.85 20.69 14.07
N ILE A 103 13.82 20.12 13.33
CA ILE A 103 13.72 18.75 12.84
C ILE A 103 14.02 17.77 13.99
N ASP A 104 12.95 17.19 14.54
CA ASP A 104 12.99 16.13 15.57
C ASP A 104 13.84 14.90 15.15
N VAL A 105 13.94 14.60 13.86
CA VAL A 105 14.63 13.41 13.30
C VAL A 105 15.53 13.79 12.13
N ALA A 106 16.80 14.08 12.40
CA ALA A 106 17.79 14.46 11.38
C ALA A 106 18.36 13.28 10.56
N ASN A 107 17.74 12.10 10.60
CA ASN A 107 18.18 10.94 9.80
C ASN A 107 17.45 10.96 8.45
N ILE A 108 18.15 11.33 7.38
CA ILE A 108 17.51 11.53 6.08
C ILE A 108 18.21 10.76 4.95
N PHE A 109 17.50 10.64 3.84
CA PHE A 109 18.00 10.34 2.52
C PHE A 109 17.25 11.26 1.54
N ARG A 110 17.92 11.70 0.49
CA ARG A 110 17.35 12.64 -0.49
C ARG A 110 16.49 11.87 -1.49
N CYS A 111 15.44 12.53 -1.98
CA CYS A 111 14.52 11.96 -2.95
C CYS A 111 14.07 12.97 -4.00
N ASP A 112 13.77 12.46 -5.19
CA ASP A 112 12.81 13.09 -6.09
C ASP A 112 11.40 12.68 -5.65
N ILE A 113 10.44 13.61 -5.60
CA ILE A 113 9.08 13.33 -5.11
C ILE A 113 8.04 13.70 -6.19
N LYS A 114 7.01 12.86 -6.35
CA LYS A 114 5.88 13.09 -7.27
C LYS A 114 4.56 12.90 -6.54
N ASN A 115 3.61 13.79 -6.81
CA ASN A 115 2.23 13.66 -6.35
C ASN A 115 1.56 12.48 -7.06
N VAL A 116 0.69 11.78 -6.34
CA VAL A 116 -0.08 10.65 -6.87
C VAL A 116 -1.55 10.84 -6.54
N ASP A 117 -2.40 10.77 -7.55
CA ASP A 117 -3.85 10.81 -7.37
C ASP A 117 -4.32 9.59 -6.57
N ILE A 118 -5.34 9.79 -5.72
CA ILE A 118 -5.84 8.74 -4.82
C ILE A 118 -6.27 7.46 -5.56
N ASP A 119 -6.81 7.60 -6.78
CA ASP A 119 -7.29 6.50 -7.62
C ASP A 119 -6.16 5.77 -8.37
N ALA A 120 -4.92 6.25 -8.26
CA ALA A 120 -3.71 5.57 -8.73
C ALA A 120 -2.95 4.85 -7.59
N VAL A 121 -3.42 4.93 -6.34
CA VAL A 121 -2.77 4.26 -5.21
C VAL A 121 -3.31 2.82 -5.09
N PRO A 122 -2.45 1.78 -5.13
CA PRO A 122 -2.92 0.40 -5.04
C PRO A 122 -3.35 0.06 -3.59
N GLY A 123 -4.34 -0.83 -3.44
CA GLY A 123 -4.90 -1.22 -2.14
C GLY A 123 -3.83 -1.69 -1.15
N LYS A 124 -2.85 -2.47 -1.62
CA LYS A 124 -1.69 -2.90 -0.82
C LYS A 124 -0.95 -1.73 -0.17
N VAL A 125 -0.71 -0.64 -0.90
CA VAL A 125 -0.06 0.57 -0.38
C VAL A 125 -0.95 1.25 0.65
N VAL A 126 -2.26 1.41 0.37
CA VAL A 126 -3.22 1.99 1.32
C VAL A 126 -3.22 1.21 2.65
N SER A 127 -3.19 -0.13 2.57
CA SER A 127 -3.18 -1.01 3.74
C SER A 127 -1.95 -0.80 4.65
N CYS A 128 -0.79 -0.48 4.07
CA CYS A 128 0.46 -0.28 4.80
C CYS A 128 0.39 0.90 5.78
N PHE A 129 -0.35 1.96 5.43
CA PHE A 129 -0.52 3.14 6.28
C PHE A 129 -1.49 2.95 7.45
N ARG A 130 -2.10 1.77 7.60
CA ARG A 130 -2.93 1.42 8.78
C ARG A 130 -2.07 1.01 9.98
N ALA A 131 -0.83 0.55 9.75
CA ALA A 131 0.09 0.18 10.81
C ALA A 131 0.77 1.43 11.42
N THR A 132 1.14 1.37 12.69
CA THR A 132 1.80 2.47 13.43
C THR A 132 3.30 2.63 13.12
N ARG A 133 3.82 1.92 12.11
CA ARG A 133 5.25 1.93 11.79
C ARG A 133 5.64 3.18 11.00
N THR A 134 6.77 3.75 11.37
CA THR A 134 7.33 4.96 10.74
C THR A 134 7.81 4.69 9.32
N ILE A 135 8.58 3.62 9.11
CA ILE A 135 9.06 3.16 7.79
C ILE A 135 9.15 1.64 7.75
N GLN A 136 8.78 1.02 6.63
CA GLN A 136 8.90 -0.43 6.43
C GLN A 136 8.89 -0.79 4.93
N GLU A 137 9.57 -1.89 4.60
CA GLU A 137 9.57 -2.47 3.25
C GLU A 137 8.18 -3.03 2.89
N ILE A 138 7.68 -2.68 1.70
CA ILE A 138 6.55 -3.35 1.07
C ILE A 138 7.12 -4.55 0.29
N ALA A 139 7.21 -5.69 0.96
CA ALA A 139 7.65 -6.96 0.36
C ALA A 139 6.56 -7.59 -0.52
N ASP A 140 6.13 -6.86 -1.55
CA ASP A 140 5.13 -7.28 -2.53
C ASP A 140 5.63 -6.97 -3.94
N GLU A 141 5.83 -8.02 -4.74
CA GLU A 141 6.40 -7.88 -6.08
C GLU A 141 5.46 -7.12 -7.02
N LYS A 142 4.14 -7.33 -6.92
CA LYS A 142 3.15 -6.66 -7.77
C LYS A 142 3.13 -5.17 -7.48
N ALA A 143 3.11 -4.81 -6.20
CA ALA A 143 3.17 -3.42 -5.75
C ALA A 143 4.47 -2.75 -6.20
N ARG A 144 5.60 -3.47 -6.16
CA ARG A 144 6.90 -2.97 -6.64
C ARG A 144 6.90 -2.71 -8.14
N GLU A 145 6.51 -3.68 -8.96
CA GLU A 145 6.51 -3.52 -10.42
C GLU A 145 5.50 -2.46 -10.87
N TYR A 146 4.35 -2.38 -10.19
CA TYR A 146 3.40 -1.28 -10.37
C TYR A 146 4.02 0.09 -10.03
N SER A 147 4.69 0.22 -8.89
CA SER A 147 5.29 1.49 -8.45
C SER A 147 6.38 1.97 -9.40
N LYS A 148 7.18 1.05 -9.95
CA LYS A 148 8.15 1.37 -11.02
C LYS A 148 7.47 1.92 -12.27
N LYS A 149 6.41 1.26 -12.74
CA LYS A 149 5.60 1.73 -13.88
C LYS A 149 5.04 3.12 -13.61
N LEU A 150 4.47 3.33 -12.44
CA LEU A 150 3.90 4.62 -12.02
C LEU A 150 4.97 5.72 -11.99
N TRP A 151 6.14 5.44 -11.41
CA TRP A 151 7.25 6.38 -11.42
C TRP A 151 7.66 6.79 -12.83
N ASN A 152 7.83 5.82 -13.74
CA ASN A 152 8.21 6.12 -15.12
C ASN A 152 7.16 7.01 -15.82
N MET A 153 5.87 6.78 -15.56
CA MET A 153 4.78 7.62 -16.08
C MET A 153 4.83 9.05 -15.51
N LEU A 154 4.93 9.19 -14.18
CA LEU A 154 4.94 10.49 -13.51
C LEU A 154 6.20 11.32 -13.82
N SER A 155 7.31 10.66 -14.11
CA SER A 155 8.58 11.30 -14.46
C SER A 155 8.74 11.55 -15.96
N ASN A 156 7.85 11.00 -16.80
CA ASN A 156 7.95 10.99 -18.25
C ASN A 156 9.32 10.48 -18.76
N LYS A 157 9.88 9.47 -18.07
CA LYS A 157 11.21 8.89 -18.32
C LYS A 157 11.22 7.41 -17.95
N GLU A 158 12.04 6.61 -18.62
CA GLU A 158 12.24 5.20 -18.30
C GLU A 158 13.39 5.01 -17.30
N PHE A 159 13.14 5.29 -16.02
CA PHE A 159 14.12 5.04 -14.96
C PHE A 159 14.23 3.55 -14.62
N TYR A 160 13.10 2.84 -14.63
CA TYR A 160 13.03 1.46 -14.17
C TYR A 160 12.61 0.50 -15.29
N GLN A 161 13.30 -0.63 -15.36
CA GLN A 161 12.80 -1.80 -16.08
C GLN A 161 11.73 -2.53 -15.25
N ILE A 162 10.64 -2.90 -15.90
CA ILE A 162 9.47 -3.54 -15.29
C ILE A 162 9.52 -5.04 -15.62
N ASP A 163 9.58 -5.88 -14.61
CA ASP A 163 9.57 -7.35 -14.77
C ASP A 163 8.13 -7.86 -14.81
N LYS A 164 7.69 -8.27 -15.99
CA LYS A 164 6.32 -8.77 -16.21
C LYS A 164 6.24 -10.29 -16.31
N SER A 165 7.39 -10.98 -16.27
CA SER A 165 7.49 -12.41 -16.59
C SER A 165 6.61 -13.31 -15.73
N LYS A 166 6.22 -12.84 -14.54
CA LYS A 166 5.39 -13.56 -13.57
C LYS A 166 3.90 -13.27 -13.67
N TYR A 167 3.47 -12.41 -14.59
CA TYR A 167 2.08 -11.94 -14.66
C TYR A 167 1.51 -12.21 -16.04
N SER A 168 0.80 -13.33 -16.18
CA SER A 168 0.14 -13.69 -17.44
C SER A 168 -1.21 -13.01 -17.64
N ASP A 169 -1.82 -12.50 -16.58
CA ASP A 169 -3.11 -11.82 -16.65
C ASP A 169 -3.28 -10.78 -15.54
N ILE A 170 -4.37 -10.02 -15.63
CA ILE A 170 -4.69 -8.95 -14.70
C ILE A 170 -4.93 -9.44 -13.26
N PHE A 171 -5.54 -10.61 -13.06
CA PHE A 171 -5.82 -11.14 -11.72
C PHE A 171 -4.55 -11.59 -11.00
N MET A 172 -3.46 -11.86 -11.73
CA MET A 172 -2.13 -12.02 -11.14
C MET A 172 -1.52 -10.69 -10.68
N MET A 173 -1.93 -9.54 -11.23
CA MET A 173 -1.46 -8.21 -10.84
C MET A 173 -2.30 -7.53 -9.77
N LEU A 174 -3.60 -7.80 -9.72
CA LEU A 174 -4.46 -7.26 -8.68
C LEU A 174 -4.07 -7.85 -7.32
N ASP A 175 -4.09 -7.00 -6.29
CA ASP A 175 -4.04 -7.45 -4.90
C ASP A 175 -5.45 -7.90 -4.42
N ALA A 176 -5.53 -8.39 -3.19
CA ALA A 176 -6.80 -8.87 -2.64
C ALA A 176 -7.84 -7.76 -2.53
N GLU A 177 -7.47 -6.56 -2.05
CA GLU A 177 -8.39 -5.44 -1.87
C GLU A 177 -8.90 -4.95 -3.24
N GLU A 178 -8.04 -4.88 -4.26
CA GLU A 178 -8.46 -4.50 -5.62
C GLU A 178 -9.30 -5.58 -6.32
N THR A 179 -9.03 -6.86 -6.07
CA THR A 179 -9.84 -7.96 -6.62
C THR A 179 -11.26 -7.92 -6.05
N GLU A 180 -11.35 -7.64 -4.75
CA GLU A 180 -12.62 -7.40 -4.06
C GLU A 180 -13.36 -6.20 -4.66
N ASP A 181 -12.71 -5.05 -4.80
CA ASP A 181 -13.31 -3.84 -5.37
C ASP A 181 -13.84 -4.08 -6.79
N LEU A 182 -13.08 -4.80 -7.64
CA LEU A 182 -13.52 -5.16 -8.99
C LEU A 182 -14.81 -6.01 -8.96
N LEU A 183 -14.89 -7.00 -8.07
CA LEU A 183 -16.10 -7.82 -7.92
C LEU A 183 -17.29 -6.96 -7.51
N PHE A 184 -17.12 -6.01 -6.58
CA PHE A 184 -18.24 -5.20 -6.11
C PHE A 184 -18.71 -4.19 -7.13
N LEU A 185 -17.79 -3.56 -7.86
CA LEU A 185 -18.15 -2.68 -8.98
C LEU A 185 -18.94 -3.47 -10.04
N TYR A 186 -18.52 -4.70 -10.33
CA TYR A 186 -19.25 -5.59 -11.22
C TYR A 186 -20.65 -5.93 -10.67
N LEU A 187 -20.77 -6.37 -9.42
CA LEU A 187 -22.08 -6.70 -8.83
C LEU A 187 -23.01 -5.48 -8.77
N GLN A 188 -22.47 -4.29 -8.50
CA GLN A 188 -23.21 -3.03 -8.57
C GLN A 188 -23.72 -2.72 -9.97
N SER A 189 -22.94 -3.02 -11.01
CA SER A 189 -23.41 -2.90 -12.40
C SER A 189 -24.57 -3.85 -12.73
N LEU A 190 -24.72 -4.94 -11.96
CA LEU A 190 -25.85 -5.87 -12.04
C LEU A 190 -27.03 -5.49 -11.13
N GLY A 191 -26.98 -4.34 -10.47
CA GLY A 191 -28.04 -3.84 -9.59
C GLY A 191 -27.93 -4.24 -8.12
N TRP A 192 -26.80 -4.82 -7.68
CA TRP A 192 -26.57 -5.14 -6.26
C TRP A 192 -25.83 -3.99 -5.56
N HIS A 193 -26.42 -3.40 -4.52
CA HIS A 193 -25.77 -2.31 -3.78
C HIS A 193 -24.97 -2.85 -2.59
N VAL A 194 -23.74 -2.38 -2.44
CA VAL A 194 -22.84 -2.76 -1.35
C VAL A 194 -23.27 -2.07 -0.06
N VAL A 195 -23.20 -2.78 1.07
CA VAL A 195 -23.38 -2.21 2.41
C VAL A 195 -21.99 -2.05 3.06
N PRO A 196 -21.34 -0.86 3.01
CA PRO A 196 -19.91 -0.76 3.30
C PRO A 196 -19.53 -1.09 4.75
N HIS A 197 -20.39 -0.75 5.72
CA HIS A 197 -20.16 -1.04 7.14
C HIS A 197 -20.20 -2.54 7.48
N SER A 198 -20.68 -3.40 6.56
CA SER A 198 -20.68 -4.84 6.78
C SER A 198 -19.26 -5.41 6.88
N ARG A 199 -18.25 -4.73 6.33
CA ARG A 199 -16.85 -5.16 6.43
C ARG A 199 -16.32 -5.00 7.87
N LYS A 200 -16.47 -6.03 8.72
CA LYS A 200 -15.91 -6.06 10.09
C LYS A 200 -14.76 -7.07 10.20
N ARG A 201 -13.59 -6.58 10.64
CA ARG A 201 -12.33 -7.34 10.77
C ARG A 201 -12.43 -8.59 11.66
N ASP A 202 -13.33 -8.59 12.63
CA ASP A 202 -13.27 -9.53 13.74
C ASP A 202 -14.35 -10.62 13.67
N THR A 203 -15.17 -10.71 12.61
CA THR A 203 -16.33 -11.64 12.65
C THR A 203 -16.88 -12.16 11.31
N MET A 204 -16.29 -11.92 10.15
CA MET A 204 -16.95 -12.30 8.88
C MET A 204 -16.23 -13.34 8.04
N SER A 205 -16.95 -14.44 7.78
CA SER A 205 -16.69 -15.43 6.73
C SER A 205 -16.88 -14.90 5.30
N PHE A 206 -17.01 -13.58 5.12
CA PHE A 206 -17.38 -12.89 3.90
C PHE A 206 -16.77 -11.48 3.84
N GLU A 207 -16.62 -10.94 2.63
CA GLU A 207 -16.05 -9.60 2.43
C GLU A 207 -17.11 -8.50 2.61
N TYR A 208 -18.31 -8.68 2.02
CA TYR A 208 -19.41 -7.70 2.10
C TYR A 208 -20.80 -8.34 2.05
N LEU A 209 -21.75 -7.61 2.63
CA LEU A 209 -23.19 -7.73 2.39
C LEU A 209 -23.60 -6.83 1.22
N LEU A 210 -24.43 -7.38 0.34
CA LEU A 210 -25.08 -6.67 -0.76
C LEU A 210 -26.60 -6.75 -0.62
N VAL A 211 -27.30 -5.74 -1.15
CA VAL A 211 -28.76 -5.68 -1.20
C VAL A 211 -29.23 -5.38 -2.62
N ASN A 212 -30.25 -6.08 -3.08
CA ASN A 212 -30.95 -5.72 -4.31
C ASN A 212 -32.11 -4.78 -3.95
N PRO A 213 -32.10 -3.52 -4.42
CA PRO A 213 -33.11 -2.54 -4.04
C PRO A 213 -34.49 -2.82 -4.65
N VAL A 214 -34.56 -3.62 -5.71
CA VAL A 214 -35.81 -3.96 -6.40
C VAL A 214 -36.51 -5.13 -5.72
N SER A 215 -35.77 -6.20 -5.39
CA SER A 215 -36.35 -7.42 -4.79
C SER A 215 -36.29 -7.45 -3.26
N GLY A 216 -35.45 -6.61 -2.64
CA GLY A 216 -35.14 -6.68 -1.21
C GLY A 216 -34.23 -7.87 -0.84
N GLU A 217 -33.76 -8.64 -1.82
CA GLU A 217 -32.86 -9.76 -1.58
C GLU A 217 -31.51 -9.31 -0.99
N ARG A 218 -30.96 -10.17 -0.13
CA ARG A 218 -29.63 -9.99 0.46
C ARG A 218 -28.68 -11.02 -0.14
N ALA A 219 -27.46 -10.57 -0.40
CA ALA A 219 -26.38 -11.42 -0.83
C ALA A 219 -25.11 -11.21 -0.01
N LEU A 220 -24.26 -12.22 0.07
CA LEU A 220 -22.93 -12.13 0.64
C LEU A 220 -21.90 -12.44 -0.44
N SER A 221 -20.73 -11.83 -0.37
CA SER A 221 -19.63 -12.09 -1.30
C SER A 221 -18.39 -12.61 -0.61
N GLN A 222 -17.73 -13.61 -1.19
CA GLN A 222 -16.39 -14.03 -0.79
C GLN A 222 -15.44 -14.02 -1.98
N VAL A 223 -14.27 -13.41 -1.78
CA VAL A 223 -13.18 -13.39 -2.74
C VAL A 223 -11.98 -14.14 -2.19
N LYS A 224 -11.30 -14.93 -3.03
CA LYS A 224 -9.97 -15.49 -2.71
C LYS A 224 -9.03 -15.29 -3.88
N THR A 225 -7.78 -14.97 -3.56
CA THR A 225 -6.71 -14.81 -4.54
C THR A 225 -5.64 -15.88 -4.34
N GLY A 226 -4.78 -16.06 -5.35
CA GLY A 226 -3.63 -16.96 -5.26
C GLY A 226 -4.03 -18.44 -5.14
N GLY A 227 -3.36 -19.17 -4.26
CA GLY A 227 -3.45 -20.62 -4.20
C GLY A 227 -4.66 -21.20 -3.48
N VAL A 228 -5.46 -20.36 -2.81
CA VAL A 228 -6.52 -20.78 -1.89
C VAL A 228 -7.77 -21.21 -2.66
N THR A 229 -8.21 -22.44 -2.45
CA THR A 229 -9.45 -23.00 -3.02
C THR A 229 -10.68 -22.47 -2.29
N LEU A 230 -11.74 -22.12 -3.02
CA LEU A 230 -13.06 -21.82 -2.48
C LEU A 230 -13.96 -23.06 -2.55
N ASN A 231 -14.34 -23.61 -1.39
CA ASN A 231 -15.28 -24.73 -1.32
C ASN A 231 -16.73 -24.22 -1.29
N ARG A 232 -17.54 -24.64 -2.25
CA ARG A 232 -18.95 -24.22 -2.40
C ARG A 232 -19.84 -24.73 -1.26
N ASP A 233 -19.51 -25.90 -0.71
CA ASP A 233 -20.31 -26.55 0.33
C ASP A 233 -20.29 -25.74 1.64
N ASP A 234 -19.20 -25.00 1.90
CA ASP A 234 -19.04 -24.11 3.04
C ASP A 234 -20.10 -22.99 3.05
N TYR A 235 -20.76 -22.74 1.93
CA TYR A 235 -21.71 -21.63 1.73
C TYR A 235 -23.16 -22.08 1.48
N ALA A 236 -23.38 -23.38 1.24
CA ALA A 236 -24.69 -23.91 0.83
C ALA A 236 -25.76 -23.77 1.94
N HIS A 237 -25.35 -23.69 3.20
CA HIS A 237 -26.26 -23.61 4.35
C HIS A 237 -26.79 -22.19 4.64
N TYR A 238 -26.22 -21.15 4.03
CA TYR A 238 -26.67 -19.79 4.28
C TYR A 238 -28.02 -19.50 3.60
N PRO A 239 -28.92 -18.75 4.27
CA PRO A 239 -30.22 -18.40 3.70
C PRO A 239 -30.16 -17.29 2.65
N TYR A 240 -28.96 -16.76 2.37
CA TYR A 240 -28.72 -15.65 1.46
C TYR A 240 -28.13 -16.14 0.13
N LYS A 241 -28.25 -15.33 -0.91
CA LYS A 241 -27.50 -15.53 -2.15
C LYS A 241 -26.01 -15.31 -1.87
N ILE A 242 -25.14 -16.14 -2.42
CA ILE A 242 -23.70 -16.08 -2.18
C ILE A 242 -22.98 -15.90 -3.52
N PHE A 243 -22.22 -14.81 -3.66
CA PHE A 243 -21.33 -14.60 -4.79
C PHE A 243 -19.91 -15.00 -4.41
N LEU A 244 -19.34 -15.94 -5.15
CA LEU A 244 -17.97 -16.40 -4.95
C LEU A 244 -17.11 -15.98 -6.13
N PHE A 245 -15.89 -15.50 -5.84
CA PHE A 245 -14.87 -15.27 -6.86
C PHE A 245 -13.52 -15.80 -6.41
N GLN A 246 -12.92 -16.67 -7.21
CA GLN A 246 -11.56 -17.18 -7.02
C GLN A 246 -10.68 -16.77 -8.20
N SER A 247 -9.59 -16.05 -7.91
CA SER A 247 -8.78 -15.40 -8.94
C SER A 247 -8.08 -16.36 -9.91
N ASN A 248 -8.05 -17.66 -9.65
CA ASN A 248 -7.41 -18.72 -10.44
C ASN A 248 -8.40 -19.88 -10.74
N ASP A 249 -9.72 -19.62 -10.68
CA ASP A 249 -10.80 -20.60 -10.87
C ASP A 249 -10.71 -21.86 -9.98
N ARG A 250 -10.09 -21.76 -8.80
CA ARG A 250 -9.95 -22.88 -7.86
C ARG A 250 -11.21 -23.04 -7.00
N TYR A 251 -12.16 -23.81 -7.49
CA TYR A 251 -13.39 -24.15 -6.77
C TYR A 251 -13.48 -25.64 -6.42
N ALA A 252 -14.02 -25.96 -5.25
CA ALA A 252 -14.33 -27.32 -4.79
C ALA A 252 -15.82 -27.42 -4.37
N GLY A 253 -16.30 -28.63 -4.05
CA GLY A 253 -17.66 -28.88 -3.59
C GLY A 253 -18.72 -28.98 -4.70
N GLY A 254 -19.96 -29.22 -4.30
CA GLY A 254 -21.11 -29.35 -5.20
C GLY A 254 -21.68 -28.01 -5.67
N SER A 255 -22.64 -28.05 -6.60
CA SER A 255 -23.46 -26.87 -6.89
C SER A 255 -24.54 -26.72 -5.81
N ALA A 256 -24.80 -25.47 -5.41
CA ALA A 256 -25.88 -25.12 -4.49
C ALA A 256 -26.71 -24.00 -5.11
N ARG A 257 -28.04 -24.04 -4.93
CA ARG A 257 -28.96 -23.08 -5.57
C ARG A 257 -28.68 -21.62 -5.20
N ASN A 258 -28.23 -21.39 -3.97
CA ASN A 258 -27.94 -20.05 -3.45
C ASN A 258 -26.52 -19.57 -3.77
N VAL A 259 -25.63 -20.44 -4.28
CA VAL A 259 -24.22 -20.12 -4.53
C VAL A 259 -23.98 -19.87 -6.02
N VAL A 260 -23.40 -18.71 -6.34
CA VAL A 260 -23.06 -18.28 -7.69
C VAL A 260 -21.57 -17.98 -7.75
N CYS A 261 -20.82 -18.76 -8.54
CA CYS A 261 -19.44 -18.45 -8.86
C CYS A 261 -19.41 -17.43 -10.01
N VAL A 262 -18.88 -16.23 -9.75
CA VAL A 262 -18.65 -15.22 -10.78
C VAL A 262 -17.45 -15.66 -11.62
N SER A 263 -17.59 -15.61 -12.95
CA SER A 263 -16.52 -16.05 -13.84
C SER A 263 -15.44 -14.97 -14.01
N ARG A 264 -14.19 -15.41 -14.21
CA ARG A 264 -13.10 -14.51 -14.60
C ARG A 264 -13.39 -13.77 -15.91
N GLY A 265 -14.09 -14.42 -16.85
CA GLY A 265 -14.46 -13.83 -18.13
C GLY A 265 -15.42 -12.64 -17.99
N ASP A 266 -16.40 -12.76 -17.10
CA ASP A 266 -17.35 -11.67 -16.83
C ASP A 266 -16.66 -10.47 -16.20
N LEU A 267 -15.82 -10.70 -15.18
CA LEU A 267 -15.05 -9.62 -14.54
C LEU A 267 -14.05 -8.96 -15.51
N LEU A 268 -13.39 -9.74 -16.36
CA LEU A 268 -12.47 -9.19 -17.36
C LEU A 268 -13.22 -8.36 -18.41
N THR A 269 -14.38 -8.84 -18.87
CA THR A 269 -15.23 -8.11 -19.81
C THR A 269 -15.71 -6.80 -19.19
N PHE A 270 -16.15 -6.84 -17.94
CA PHE A 270 -16.55 -5.66 -17.18
C PHE A 270 -15.39 -4.66 -17.03
N LEU A 271 -14.22 -5.13 -16.57
CA LEU A 271 -13.03 -4.31 -16.40
C LEU A 271 -12.70 -3.56 -17.69
N ASN A 272 -12.60 -4.26 -18.81
CA ASN A 272 -12.26 -3.66 -20.10
C ASN A 272 -13.28 -2.61 -20.57
N LYS A 273 -14.58 -2.80 -20.29
CA LYS A 273 -15.63 -1.82 -20.60
C LYS A 273 -15.63 -0.61 -19.65
N SER A 274 -15.02 -0.76 -18.48
CA SER A 274 -15.01 0.27 -17.42
C SER A 274 -13.73 1.11 -17.36
N LEU A 275 -12.76 0.90 -18.25
CA LEU A 275 -11.43 1.53 -18.19
C LEU A 275 -11.44 3.07 -18.19
N ASP A 276 -12.53 3.69 -18.65
CA ASP A 276 -12.68 5.15 -18.69
C ASP A 276 -13.04 5.76 -17.33
N TRP A 277 -13.59 4.98 -16.39
CA TRP A 277 -14.08 5.48 -15.11
C TRP A 277 -13.64 4.68 -13.88
N ILE A 278 -13.12 3.46 -14.06
CA ILE A 278 -12.51 2.68 -12.97
C ILE A 278 -11.23 3.36 -12.46
N PRO A 279 -10.80 3.16 -11.19
CA PRO A 279 -9.58 3.78 -10.70
C PRO A 279 -8.36 3.56 -11.58
N LYS A 280 -7.54 4.61 -11.75
CA LYS A 280 -6.34 4.63 -12.60
C LYS A 280 -5.37 3.49 -12.32
N SER A 281 -5.32 2.97 -11.09
CA SER A 281 -4.52 1.81 -10.72
C SER A 281 -4.85 0.58 -11.58
N PHE A 282 -6.14 0.30 -11.83
CA PHE A 282 -6.59 -0.79 -12.70
C PHE A 282 -6.16 -0.57 -14.13
N LYS A 283 -6.39 0.64 -14.68
CA LYS A 283 -6.01 0.99 -16.05
C LYS A 283 -4.50 0.81 -16.28
N ALA A 284 -3.69 1.34 -15.38
CA ALA A 284 -2.24 1.22 -15.46
C ALA A 284 -1.75 -0.24 -15.35
N LYS A 285 -2.44 -1.09 -14.59
CA LYS A 285 -2.14 -2.54 -14.51
C LYS A 285 -2.55 -3.29 -15.77
N VAL A 286 -3.70 -2.96 -16.37
CA VAL A 286 -4.12 -3.52 -17.66
C VAL A 286 -3.11 -3.14 -18.76
N GLU A 287 -2.69 -1.88 -18.83
CA GLU A 287 -1.64 -1.43 -19.75
C GLU A 287 -0.29 -2.10 -19.49
N LEU A 288 0.01 -2.42 -18.23
CA LEU A 288 1.22 -3.16 -17.87
C LEU A 288 1.16 -4.58 -18.42
N ILE A 289 0.01 -5.26 -18.38
CA ILE A 289 -0.14 -6.65 -18.83
C ILE A 289 -0.28 -6.78 -20.36
N ASN A 290 -0.95 -5.82 -21.01
CA ASN A 290 -1.25 -5.91 -22.45
C ASN A 290 -0.14 -5.40 -23.38
N LYS A 291 0.95 -4.84 -22.84
CA LYS A 291 2.13 -4.36 -23.60
C LYS A 291 3.33 -5.25 -23.38
#